data_AF-A0A0C9RFF0-F1
#
_entry.id   AF-A0A0C9RFF0-F1
#
_cell.length_a   1.000
_cell.length_b   1.000
_cell.length_c   1.000
_cell.angle_alpha   90.00
_cell.angle_beta   90.00
_cell.angle_gamma   90.00
#
_symmetry.space_group_name_H-M   'P 1'
#
loop_
_entity.id
_entity.type
_entity.pdbx_description
1 polymer ?
#
loop_
_entity_poly.entity_id
_entity_poly.type
_entity_poly.pdbx_seq_one_letter_code
_entity_poly.pdbx_strand_id
1 'polypeptide(L)'
;MMGSCSWSLVFILCVVRLSQQWSALDIWLRPLENSNGGKSDEQRVLNFFPVPVEEECLTDDKRRRGTCMNTYECRIQQGTSHGPCALGFGVCCVFTATCGNEVGNNLTYVTSPGFPNLIDQPMNCSVVIKKIEPQVSQLRIDFLHFNIGQPNKRTGGCDEDIMEITSGDRIYQLCGWNSGQHTWQ
;
A
#
# COMPACT_ATOMS: atom_id res chain seq x y z
N MET A 1 -19.31 35.71 9.79
CA MET A 1 -19.39 35.07 8.46
C MET A 1 -18.00 34.99 7.87
N MET A 2 -17.38 33.81 7.92
CA MET A 2 -16.23 33.38 7.10
C MET A 2 -16.11 31.88 7.38
N GLY A 3 -16.10 31.06 6.33
CA GLY A 3 -16.13 29.60 6.46
C GLY A 3 -14.81 28.96 6.05
N SER A 4 -14.43 27.92 6.78
CA SER A 4 -13.36 26.98 6.44
C SER A 4 -13.91 25.57 6.65
N CYS A 5 -14.77 25.12 5.74
CA CYS A 5 -15.07 23.69 5.58
C CYS A 5 -14.03 23.09 4.63
N SER A 6 -14.06 21.76 4.49
CA SER A 6 -12.99 20.94 3.88
C SER A 6 -11.92 20.63 4.93
N TRP A 7 -11.32 19.44 4.95
CA TRP A 7 -11.04 18.61 3.77
C TRP A 7 -11.31 17.11 3.94
N SER A 8 -10.69 16.30 3.09
CA SER A 8 -10.99 14.89 2.84
C SER A 8 -9.71 14.15 2.43
N LEU A 9 -9.36 13.06 3.13
CA LEU A 9 -8.07 12.37 2.99
C LEU A 9 -8.15 11.14 2.07
N VAL A 10 -7.20 11.04 1.13
CA VAL A 10 -6.74 9.76 0.55
C VAL A 10 -5.20 9.73 0.59
N PHE A 11 -4.66 8.81 1.39
CA PHE A 11 -3.24 8.44 1.45
C PHE A 11 -3.03 7.15 0.64
N ILE A 12 -1.82 6.89 0.12
CA ILE A 12 -1.49 5.56 -0.42
C ILE A 12 0.02 5.26 -0.51
N LEU A 13 0.32 4.04 -0.94
CA LEU A 13 1.60 3.54 -1.47
C LEU A 13 2.75 3.37 -0.47
N CYS A 14 2.61 2.31 0.33
CA CYS A 14 3.71 1.56 0.91
C CYS A 14 4.65 0.95 -0.16
N VAL A 15 5.37 1.77 -0.94
CA VAL A 15 6.39 1.24 -1.87
C VAL A 15 7.53 0.64 -1.05
N VAL A 16 7.51 -0.69 -0.93
CA VAL A 16 8.60 -1.48 -0.36
C VAL A 16 9.81 -1.37 -1.29
N ARG A 17 10.67 -0.37 -1.05
CA ARG A 17 11.99 -0.35 -1.67
C ARG A 17 12.86 -1.38 -0.95
N LEU A 18 12.88 -2.61 -1.49
CA LEU A 18 13.64 -3.74 -0.94
C LEU A 18 15.14 -3.42 -0.90
N SER A 19 15.61 -2.85 0.22
CA SER A 19 16.92 -2.22 0.31
C SER A 19 18.06 -3.20 0.64
N GLN A 20 18.04 -4.40 0.06
CA GLN A 20 19.22 -5.25 -0.11
C GLN A 20 18.95 -6.39 -1.09
N GLN A 21 19.79 -6.49 -2.11
CA GLN A 21 19.82 -7.57 -3.08
C GLN A 21 20.61 -8.74 -2.49
N TRP A 22 19.94 -9.83 -2.12
CA TRP A 22 20.60 -11.00 -1.52
C TRP A 22 21.27 -11.86 -2.60
N SER A 23 22.56 -11.56 -2.85
CA SER A 23 23.48 -12.39 -3.64
C SER A 23 23.83 -13.69 -2.88
N ALA A 24 22.83 -14.54 -2.64
CA ALA A 24 22.94 -15.66 -1.69
C ALA A 24 22.09 -16.88 -2.09
N LEU A 25 22.22 -17.37 -3.34
CA LEU A 25 21.82 -18.75 -3.68
C LEU A 25 22.61 -19.34 -4.88
N ASP A 26 23.89 -18.97 -5.02
CA ASP A 26 24.84 -19.61 -5.96
C ASP A 26 25.32 -21.00 -5.44
N ILE A 27 24.36 -21.85 -5.12
CA ILE A 27 24.56 -23.23 -4.69
C ILE A 27 23.57 -24.10 -5.49
N TRP A 28 24.08 -25.21 -6.04
CA TRP A 28 23.41 -26.17 -6.94
C TRP A 28 23.48 -25.90 -8.46
N LEU A 29 24.26 -24.94 -8.94
CA LEU A 29 24.82 -25.01 -10.31
C LEU A 29 26.07 -25.90 -10.35
N ARG A 30 25.84 -27.22 -10.34
CA ARG A 30 26.78 -28.21 -10.89
C ARG A 30 26.06 -28.99 -11.99
N PRO A 31 26.57 -29.01 -13.24
CA PRO A 31 26.10 -29.97 -14.22
C PRO A 31 26.44 -31.39 -13.72
N LEU A 32 25.44 -32.23 -13.52
CA LEU A 32 25.67 -33.67 -13.39
C LEU A 32 25.65 -34.28 -14.79
N GLU A 33 26.72 -35.01 -15.10
CA GLU A 33 26.95 -35.62 -16.40
C GLU A 33 25.99 -36.81 -16.62
N ASN A 34 25.47 -36.96 -17.83
CA ASN A 34 24.41 -37.92 -18.14
C ASN A 34 24.96 -39.35 -18.25
N SER A 35 24.38 -40.30 -17.51
CA SER A 35 24.70 -41.74 -17.66
C SER A 35 23.53 -42.66 -17.26
N ASN A 36 22.66 -42.94 -18.23
CA ASN A 36 21.81 -44.13 -18.41
C ASN A 36 21.35 -44.96 -17.18
N GLY A 37 20.02 -45.06 -17.02
CA GLY A 37 19.39 -46.32 -16.60
C GLY A 37 18.23 -46.20 -15.61
N GLY A 38 17.01 -46.48 -16.07
CA GLY A 38 15.83 -46.63 -15.21
C GLY A 38 14.51 -46.34 -15.93
N LYS A 39 13.49 -47.18 -15.72
CA LYS A 39 12.11 -46.91 -16.14
C LYS A 39 11.22 -46.72 -14.91
N SER A 40 10.62 -45.55 -14.78
CA SER A 40 9.49 -45.29 -13.89
C SER A 40 8.72 -44.07 -14.39
N ASP A 41 7.42 -44.21 -14.62
CA ASP A 41 6.54 -43.11 -14.99
C ASP A 41 6.22 -42.25 -13.76
N GLU A 42 7.19 -41.43 -13.33
CA GLU A 42 6.90 -40.33 -12.41
C GLU A 42 6.12 -39.24 -13.14
N GLN A 43 4.91 -38.97 -12.64
CA GLN A 43 4.08 -37.87 -13.12
C GLN A 43 4.82 -36.55 -12.86
N ARG A 44 5.42 -35.98 -13.91
CA ARG A 44 6.06 -34.66 -13.87
C ARG A 44 5.01 -33.59 -13.60
N VAL A 45 4.74 -33.33 -12.32
CA VAL A 45 3.94 -32.20 -11.85
C VAL A 45 4.68 -30.93 -12.26
N LEU A 46 4.25 -30.34 -13.38
CA LEU A 46 4.71 -29.02 -13.77
C LEU A 46 4.18 -28.04 -12.71
N ASN A 47 5.07 -27.56 -11.84
CA ASN A 47 4.80 -26.42 -10.97
C ASN A 47 4.72 -25.14 -11.81
N PHE A 48 3.66 -25.05 -12.62
CA PHE A 48 3.30 -23.89 -13.43
C PHE A 48 2.55 -22.84 -12.58
N PHE A 49 2.94 -22.72 -11.33
CA PHE A 49 2.67 -21.56 -10.50
C PHE A 49 3.89 -20.65 -10.64
N PRO A 50 3.88 -19.66 -11.55
CA PRO A 50 4.90 -18.63 -11.53
C PRO A 50 4.92 -18.00 -10.13
N VAL A 51 6.12 -17.68 -9.63
CA VAL A 51 6.29 -16.92 -8.38
C VAL A 51 5.34 -15.73 -8.43
N PRO A 52 4.56 -15.45 -7.36
CA PRO A 52 3.61 -14.35 -7.36
C PRO A 52 4.36 -13.01 -7.47
N VAL A 53 4.52 -12.54 -8.70
CA VAL A 53 4.77 -11.14 -8.98
C VAL A 53 3.49 -10.43 -8.58
N GLU A 54 3.55 -9.63 -7.51
CA GLU A 54 2.49 -8.68 -7.15
C GLU A 54 2.37 -7.62 -8.26
N GLU A 55 1.73 -7.96 -9.37
CA GLU A 55 1.52 -7.02 -10.47
C GLU A 55 0.58 -5.91 -10.01
N GLU A 56 1.10 -4.68 -9.95
CA GLU A 56 0.27 -3.48 -9.78
C GLU A 56 -0.75 -3.41 -10.93
N CYS A 57 -2.02 -3.55 -10.59
CA CYS A 57 -3.12 -3.43 -11.53
C CYS A 57 -3.75 -2.03 -11.45
N LEU A 58 -4.36 -1.58 -12.54
CA LEU A 58 -5.16 -0.36 -12.57
C LEU A 58 -6.64 -0.74 -12.48
N THR A 59 -7.38 -0.08 -11.59
CA THR A 59 -8.83 -0.26 -11.44
C THR A 59 -9.61 0.10 -12.71
N ASP A 60 -10.79 -0.48 -12.91
CA ASP A 60 -11.70 -0.15 -14.03
C ASP A 60 -11.94 1.37 -14.18
N ASP A 61 -12.13 2.07 -13.05
CA ASP A 61 -12.31 3.53 -12.97
C ASP A 61 -11.07 4.33 -13.38
N LYS A 62 -9.90 3.69 -13.48
CA LYS A 62 -8.56 4.28 -13.71
C LYS A 62 -8.11 5.31 -12.68
N ARG A 63 -8.80 5.40 -11.54
CA ARG A 63 -8.55 6.34 -10.43
C ARG A 63 -7.64 5.77 -9.33
N ARG A 64 -7.62 4.45 -9.18
CA ARG A 64 -6.84 3.73 -8.17
C ARG A 64 -6.01 2.64 -8.81
N ARG A 65 -4.91 2.28 -8.14
CA ARG A 65 -4.19 1.02 -8.37
C ARG A 65 -4.63 -0.01 -7.35
N GLY A 66 -4.30 -1.27 -7.60
CA GLY A 66 -4.46 -2.40 -6.69
C GLY A 66 -3.32 -3.39 -6.89
N THR A 67 -3.38 -4.53 -6.19
CA THR A 67 -2.55 -5.69 -6.47
C THR A 67 -3.39 -6.74 -7.18
N CYS A 68 -2.87 -7.33 -8.27
CA CYS A 68 -3.54 -8.42 -8.95
C CYS A 68 -3.47 -9.71 -8.11
N MET A 69 -4.61 -10.26 -7.72
CA MET A 69 -4.67 -11.49 -6.90
C MET A 69 -5.97 -12.26 -7.09
N ASN A 70 -6.11 -13.41 -6.42
CA ASN A 70 -7.32 -14.22 -6.46
C ASN A 70 -8.49 -13.52 -5.73
N THR A 71 -9.70 -13.56 -6.28
CA THR A 71 -10.93 -13.03 -5.67
C THR A 71 -11.17 -13.55 -4.25
N TYR A 72 -10.82 -14.80 -3.97
CA TYR A 72 -10.95 -15.39 -2.63
C TYR A 72 -9.97 -14.78 -1.62
N GLU A 73 -8.71 -14.58 -2.06
CA GLU A 73 -7.65 -13.98 -1.25
C GLU A 73 -7.93 -12.51 -0.97
N CYS A 74 -8.29 -11.73 -2.00
CA CYS A 74 -8.71 -10.34 -1.87
C CYS A 74 -9.80 -10.16 -0.82
N ARG A 75 -10.80 -11.06 -0.83
CA ARG A 75 -11.91 -11.05 0.13
C ARG A 75 -11.49 -11.42 1.56
N ILE A 76 -10.56 -12.36 1.73
CA ILE A 76 -10.01 -12.70 3.05
C ILE A 76 -9.20 -11.53 3.62
N GLN A 77 -8.39 -10.90 2.78
CA GLN A 77 -7.59 -9.72 3.13
C GLN A 77 -8.42 -8.41 3.23
N GLN A 78 -9.76 -8.50 3.20
CA GLN A 78 -10.72 -7.40 3.33
C GLN A 78 -10.60 -6.29 2.26
N GLY A 79 -10.03 -6.61 1.09
CA GLY A 79 -9.96 -5.71 -0.06
C GLY A 79 -11.20 -5.74 -0.95
N THR A 80 -11.32 -4.74 -1.83
CA THR A 80 -12.38 -4.62 -2.82
C THR A 80 -11.89 -4.96 -4.23
N SER A 81 -12.65 -5.76 -4.97
CA SER A 81 -12.35 -6.14 -6.36
C SER A 81 -12.80 -5.06 -7.34
N HIS A 82 -11.87 -4.50 -8.12
CA HIS A 82 -12.10 -3.42 -9.08
C HIS A 82 -11.63 -3.80 -10.50
N GLY A 83 -12.23 -4.86 -11.05
CA GLY A 83 -12.02 -5.32 -12.42
C GLY A 83 -11.14 -6.57 -12.54
N PRO A 84 -11.11 -7.22 -13.71
CA PRO A 84 -10.28 -8.39 -13.98
C PRO A 84 -8.81 -8.02 -14.20
N CYS A 85 -7.90 -8.89 -13.75
CA CYS A 85 -6.46 -8.80 -14.02
C CYS A 85 -5.91 -10.18 -14.43
N ALA A 86 -4.62 -10.26 -14.81
CA ALA A 86 -3.97 -11.48 -15.30
C ALA A 86 -4.82 -12.25 -16.33
N LEU A 87 -5.22 -11.57 -17.42
CA LEU A 87 -6.10 -12.11 -18.49
C LEU A 87 -7.47 -12.65 -18.02
N GLY A 88 -7.92 -12.30 -16.81
CA GLY A 88 -9.17 -12.76 -16.21
C GLY A 88 -9.02 -13.88 -15.18
N PHE A 89 -7.79 -14.32 -14.89
CA PHE A 89 -7.52 -15.31 -13.84
C PHE A 89 -7.48 -14.70 -12.42
N GLY A 90 -7.40 -13.37 -12.30
CA GLY A 90 -7.45 -12.65 -11.02
C GLY A 90 -8.36 -11.41 -11.07
N VAL A 91 -8.49 -10.74 -9.93
CA VAL A 91 -9.15 -9.43 -9.80
C VAL A 91 -8.16 -8.39 -9.30
N CYS A 92 -8.35 -7.15 -9.72
CA CYS A 92 -7.59 -6.02 -9.21
C CYS A 92 -8.07 -5.69 -7.79
N CYS A 93 -7.30 -6.10 -6.78
CA CYS A 93 -7.69 -5.93 -5.39
C CYS A 93 -7.18 -4.60 -4.83
N VAL A 94 -8.07 -3.81 -4.24
CA VAL A 94 -7.75 -2.53 -3.60
C VAL A 94 -8.04 -2.64 -2.11
N PHE A 95 -7.03 -2.44 -1.27
CA PHE A 95 -7.22 -2.35 0.17
C PHE A 95 -7.57 -0.92 0.57
N THR A 96 -8.59 -0.76 1.40
CA THR A 96 -9.00 0.55 1.95
C THR A 96 -9.08 0.49 3.46
N ALA A 97 -8.45 1.44 4.15
CA ALA A 97 -8.49 1.59 5.60
C ALA A 97 -9.04 2.97 5.99
N THR A 98 -9.50 3.08 7.23
CA THR A 98 -10.04 4.31 7.83
C THR A 98 -9.49 4.48 9.23
N CYS A 99 -9.71 5.66 9.85
CA CYS A 99 -9.39 5.91 11.26
C CYS A 99 -9.88 4.76 12.17
N GLY A 100 -9.04 4.36 13.13
CA GLY A 100 -9.28 3.24 14.06
C GLY A 100 -8.85 1.86 13.54
N ASN A 101 -8.54 1.71 12.25
CA ASN A 101 -8.09 0.44 11.67
C ASN A 101 -6.56 0.35 11.57
N GLU A 102 -6.07 -0.87 11.38
CA GLU A 102 -4.66 -1.18 11.12
C GLU A 102 -4.44 -1.47 9.63
N VAL A 103 -3.24 -1.19 9.13
CA VAL A 103 -2.81 -1.47 7.75
C VAL A 103 -1.67 -2.48 7.77
N GLY A 104 -1.88 -3.65 7.18
CA GLY A 104 -0.85 -4.71 7.08
C GLY A 104 -0.48 -5.12 5.65
N ASN A 105 -1.17 -4.58 4.63
CA ASN A 105 -1.04 -5.01 3.24
C ASN A 105 -0.30 -3.97 2.38
N ASN A 106 0.36 -4.45 1.32
CA ASN A 106 0.90 -3.58 0.27
C ASN A 106 -0.22 -2.73 -0.37
N LEU A 107 0.13 -1.55 -0.89
CA LEU A 107 -0.77 -0.69 -1.68
C LEU A 107 -2.15 -0.42 -1.03
N THR A 108 -2.17 -0.04 0.26
CA THR A 108 -3.42 0.26 1.00
C THR A 108 -3.81 1.75 0.97
N TYR A 109 -5.05 2.04 0.57
CA TYR A 109 -5.70 3.35 0.59
C TYR A 109 -6.23 3.68 1.98
N VAL A 110 -5.46 4.43 2.79
CA VAL A 110 -6.02 5.05 3.99
C VAL A 110 -6.91 6.22 3.58
N THR A 111 -8.06 6.39 4.23
CA THR A 111 -9.03 7.44 3.93
C THR A 111 -9.63 8.06 5.18
N SER A 112 -10.09 9.32 5.08
CA SER A 112 -10.88 9.94 6.14
C SER A 112 -12.31 9.37 6.16
N PRO A 113 -12.96 9.26 7.32
CA PRO A 113 -14.40 9.04 7.36
C PRO A 113 -15.10 10.14 6.54
N GLY A 114 -16.13 9.76 5.80
CA GLY A 114 -16.87 10.66 4.91
C GLY A 114 -16.27 10.89 3.53
N PHE A 115 -15.02 10.47 3.22
CA PHE A 115 -14.38 10.72 1.91
C PHE A 115 -15.29 10.30 0.73
N PRO A 116 -15.50 11.15 -0.30
CA PRO A 116 -14.82 12.40 -0.63
C PRO A 116 -15.41 13.67 -0.01
N ASN A 117 -16.37 13.54 0.92
CA ASN A 117 -16.98 14.67 1.61
C ASN A 117 -16.05 15.22 2.71
N LEU A 118 -16.44 16.39 3.22
CA LEU A 118 -15.65 17.19 4.14
C LEU A 118 -15.91 16.71 5.57
N ILE A 119 -14.90 16.74 6.44
CA ILE A 119 -15.11 16.56 7.88
C ILE A 119 -15.39 17.95 8.50
N ASP A 120 -16.64 18.19 8.87
CA ASP A 120 -17.10 19.46 9.47
C ASP A 120 -17.09 19.43 11.02
N GLN A 121 -16.43 18.45 11.66
CA GLN A 121 -16.37 18.28 13.12
C GLN A 121 -14.96 17.88 13.58
N PRO A 122 -14.43 18.45 14.68
CA PRO A 122 -13.13 18.04 15.23
C PRO A 122 -13.10 16.55 15.59
N MET A 123 -12.13 15.81 15.07
CA MET A 123 -11.98 14.38 15.35
C MET A 123 -10.51 13.94 15.37
N ASN A 124 -10.20 12.98 16.23
CA ASN A 124 -8.88 12.36 16.27
C ASN A 124 -8.87 11.14 15.34
N CYS A 125 -8.04 11.17 14.29
CA CYS A 125 -7.84 10.04 13.38
C CYS A 125 -6.47 9.41 13.63
N SER A 126 -6.44 8.14 14.05
CA SER A 126 -5.23 7.33 14.09
C SER A 126 -5.39 6.10 13.19
N VAL A 127 -4.32 5.70 12.51
CA VAL A 127 -4.24 4.49 11.68
C VAL A 127 -2.86 3.89 11.89
N VAL A 128 -2.80 2.61 12.25
CA VAL A 128 -1.53 1.95 12.60
C VAL A 128 -1.02 1.16 11.40
N ILE A 129 0.06 1.62 10.78
CA ILE A 129 0.73 0.91 9.68
C ILE A 129 1.71 -0.10 10.27
N LYS A 130 1.40 -1.40 10.11
CA LYS A 130 2.27 -2.51 10.46
C LYS A 130 3.19 -2.82 9.28
N LYS A 131 4.41 -3.26 9.58
CA LYS A 131 5.30 -3.80 8.55
C LYS A 131 4.72 -5.11 8.02
N ILE A 132 4.60 -5.22 6.70
CA ILE A 132 4.18 -6.44 5.99
C ILE A 132 5.11 -7.60 6.35
N GLU A 133 6.41 -7.31 6.45
CA GLU A 133 7.48 -8.27 6.74
C GLU A 133 8.59 -7.54 7.53
N PRO A 134 9.24 -8.14 8.55
CA PRO A 134 10.31 -7.52 9.34
C PRO A 134 11.47 -6.94 8.53
N GLN A 135 11.78 -7.48 7.35
CA GLN A 135 12.86 -7.00 6.48
C GLN A 135 12.53 -5.70 5.71
N VAL A 136 11.30 -5.17 5.82
CA VAL A 136 10.94 -3.85 5.26
C VAL A 136 11.63 -2.75 6.08
N SER A 137 12.62 -2.09 5.47
CA SER A 137 13.46 -1.07 6.11
C SER A 137 12.87 0.35 6.06
N GLN A 138 12.09 0.66 5.03
CA GLN A 138 11.58 2.00 4.71
C GLN A 138 10.13 1.92 4.25
N LEU A 139 9.32 2.87 4.70
CA LEU A 139 7.96 3.10 4.22
C LEU A 139 7.95 4.30 3.27
N ARG A 140 7.12 4.27 2.22
CA ARG A 140 6.73 5.45 1.43
C ARG A 140 5.29 5.81 1.76
N ILE A 141 4.98 7.11 1.68
CA ILE A 141 3.63 7.65 1.83
C ILE A 141 3.42 8.66 0.70
N ASP A 142 2.51 8.36 -0.24
CA ASP A 142 2.07 9.26 -1.31
C ASP A 142 0.76 9.96 -0.91
N PHE A 143 0.76 11.29 -1.00
CA PHE A 143 -0.40 12.12 -0.70
C PHE A 143 -1.22 12.32 -1.98
N LEU A 144 -2.12 11.38 -2.31
CA LEU A 144 -2.96 11.52 -3.51
C LEU A 144 -3.92 12.70 -3.40
N HIS A 145 -4.67 12.74 -2.30
CA HIS A 145 -5.55 13.85 -1.95
C HIS A 145 -5.26 14.25 -0.49
N PHE A 146 -4.41 15.26 -0.34
CA PHE A 146 -4.10 15.88 0.94
C PHE A 146 -4.18 17.40 0.84
N ASN A 147 -5.27 17.91 1.40
CA ASN A 147 -5.27 19.12 2.20
C ASN A 147 -5.46 18.69 3.67
N ILE A 148 -5.12 19.58 4.60
CA ILE A 148 -5.95 19.89 5.79
C ILE A 148 -6.01 21.42 5.96
N GLY A 149 -6.44 21.92 7.14
CA GLY A 149 -6.31 23.31 7.57
C GLY A 149 -4.92 23.91 7.29
N GLN A 150 -4.90 25.22 7.02
CA GLN A 150 -3.68 25.90 6.56
C GLN A 150 -2.80 26.32 7.74
N PRO A 151 -1.46 26.34 7.59
CA PRO A 151 -0.58 26.85 8.64
C PRO A 151 -0.90 28.30 8.99
N ASN A 152 -0.80 28.63 10.28
CA ASN A 152 -1.07 29.97 10.79
C ASN A 152 -0.09 30.98 10.18
N LYS A 153 -0.65 31.99 9.49
CA LYS A 153 0.07 33.01 8.72
C LYS A 153 1.08 33.84 9.52
N ARG A 154 1.05 33.79 10.86
CA ARG A 154 1.95 34.53 11.77
C ARG A 154 3.04 33.65 12.40
N THR A 155 2.74 32.37 12.67
CA THR A 155 3.68 31.44 13.35
C THR A 155 4.32 30.43 12.40
N GLY A 156 3.69 30.15 11.26
CA GLY A 156 4.01 29.01 10.39
C GLY A 156 3.55 27.66 10.95
N GLY A 157 2.95 27.63 12.14
CA GLY A 157 2.53 26.42 12.84
C GLY A 157 1.20 25.86 12.34
N CYS A 158 1.03 24.55 12.49
CA CYS A 158 -0.23 23.85 12.25
C CYS A 158 -1.10 23.97 13.51
N ASP A 159 -1.81 25.10 13.66
CA ASP A 159 -2.53 25.43 14.90
C ASP A 159 -4.01 24.95 14.89
N GLU A 160 -4.57 24.61 13.72
CA GLU A 160 -5.98 24.19 13.54
C GLU A 160 -6.07 22.68 13.31
N ASP A 161 -5.64 22.21 12.14
CA ASP A 161 -5.50 20.78 11.81
C ASP A 161 -4.02 20.38 11.73
N ILE A 162 -3.71 19.18 12.22
CA ILE A 162 -2.36 18.57 12.12
C ILE A 162 -2.49 17.14 11.61
N MET A 163 -1.71 16.78 10.59
CA MET A 163 -1.38 15.40 10.28
C MET A 163 -0.05 15.06 10.94
N GLU A 164 -0.06 14.07 11.82
CA GLU A 164 1.16 13.56 12.45
C GLU A 164 1.50 12.15 11.94
N ILE A 165 2.76 11.96 11.55
CA ILE A 165 3.33 10.69 11.10
C ILE A 165 4.46 10.33 12.06
N THR A 166 4.27 9.25 12.82
CA THR A 166 5.18 8.83 13.88
C THR A 166 5.80 7.48 13.55
N SER A 167 7.14 7.41 13.55
CA SER A 167 7.94 6.23 13.21
C SER A 167 9.09 6.06 14.21
N GLY A 168 8.86 5.19 15.20
CA GLY A 168 9.72 5.12 16.39
C GLY A 168 9.74 6.47 17.11
N ASP A 169 10.94 6.95 17.44
CA ASP A 169 11.15 8.25 18.10
C ASP A 169 11.04 9.47 17.16
N ARG A 170 10.74 9.26 15.87
CA ARG A 170 10.61 10.35 14.89
C ARG A 170 9.15 10.72 14.68
N ILE A 171 8.87 12.02 14.77
CA ILE A 171 7.54 12.61 14.58
C ILE A 171 7.65 13.65 13.45
N TYR A 172 6.75 13.58 12.46
CA TYR A 172 6.65 14.53 11.36
C TYR A 172 5.23 15.10 11.32
N GLN A 173 5.13 16.43 11.38
CA GLN A 173 3.86 17.15 11.36
C GLN A 173 3.69 17.89 10.04
N LEU A 174 2.50 17.78 9.45
CA LEU A 174 2.13 18.31 8.13
C LEU A 174 0.77 19.02 8.22
N CYS A 175 0.62 20.13 7.52
CA CYS A 175 -0.66 20.81 7.29
C CYS A 175 -0.67 21.56 5.95
N GLY A 176 -1.78 22.23 5.63
CA GLY A 176 -1.98 22.88 4.33
C GLY A 176 -2.18 21.87 3.18
N TRP A 177 -1.79 22.26 1.97
CA TRP A 177 -2.03 21.49 0.73
C TRP A 177 -0.74 20.80 0.24
N ASN A 178 -0.72 19.47 0.25
CA ASN A 178 0.43 18.64 -0.18
C ASN A 178 0.08 17.52 -1.18
N SER A 179 -1.09 17.57 -1.84
CA SER A 179 -1.47 16.60 -2.88
C SER A 179 -0.41 16.50 -3.99
N GLY A 180 -0.10 15.27 -4.41
CA GLY A 180 0.95 14.95 -5.39
C GLY A 180 2.36 14.84 -4.82
N GLN A 181 2.57 15.18 -3.55
CA GLN A 181 3.85 14.98 -2.86
C GLN A 181 3.94 13.57 -2.24
N HIS A 182 5.14 13.20 -1.79
CA HIS A 182 5.39 11.98 -1.03
C HIS A 182 6.52 12.14 -0.03
N THR A 183 6.46 11.37 1.05
CA THR A 183 7.51 11.25 2.07
C THR A 183 8.03 9.81 2.14
N TRP A 184 9.24 9.65 2.67
CA TRP A 184 9.82 8.35 3.01
C TRP A 184 10.13 8.32 4.51
N GLN A 185 9.92 7.16 5.12
CA GLN A 185 9.83 7.04 6.57
C GLN A 185 10.56 5.84 7.16
#